data_AF-A0A7S2RKY0-F1
#
_entry.id   AF-A0A7S2RKY0-F1
#
_cell.length_a   1.000
_cell.length_b   1.000
_cell.length_c   1.000
_cell.angle_alpha   90.00
_cell.angle_beta   90.00
_cell.angle_gamma   90.00
#
_symmetry.space_group_name_H-M   'P 1'
#
loop_
_entity.id
_entity.type
_entity.pdbx_description
1 polymer ?
#
loop_
_entity_poly.entity_id
_entity_poly.type
_entity_poly.pdbx_seq_one_letter_code
_entity_poly.pdbx_strand_id
1 'polypeptide(L)'
;MEAKEDVVASDAVSAKGGKRRPAKRKQSKRDRLMARKRLSPDAVEVRIRGIPKDTDRSDFSRTLTSLADPEKGVYGPFMYDQERRPYKDEANSDGLYVQAYGLFRNKDEFDNYSRLYNGKEIAPGFILQLEMTDASKRFKRGLQELDDIDPEIHRQVAPLSRKEMEARVEGKYEKITDLSKAVIEKYTTTSRRVEYHTGVELPKELCDEALEKLEKNAWPALSDRSGQNAENYLVLARKPSAKRAKPEYSGLLEVIEKFIKWIQPDFPCTHIAVTKNFLGSPHTDRSDVTFQYAIGLGEYDGGALVVEDDSDLMLLHAVDTKNKVAKVDGRCVHWVRKFTGRVRYSLIFYCTVPEFKTPLEKSIYPDFKPAGLGTSC
;
A
#
# COMPACT_ATOMS: atom_id res chain seq x y z
N MET A 1 28.91 45.22 48.28
CA MET A 1 28.56 45.64 49.65
C MET A 1 27.88 46.99 49.51
N GLU A 2 26.61 47.22 49.75
CA GLU A 2 25.54 46.49 50.42
C GLU A 2 24.21 46.78 49.70
N ALA A 3 23.28 45.86 49.88
CA ALA A 3 21.95 45.81 49.29
C ALA A 3 21.04 46.94 49.77
N LYS A 4 20.14 47.39 48.89
CA LYS A 4 18.90 48.07 49.27
C LYS A 4 17.74 47.18 48.84
N GLU A 5 16.93 46.82 49.83
CA GLU A 5 15.66 46.11 49.69
C GLU A 5 14.61 47.08 49.13
N ASP A 6 13.94 46.69 48.06
CA ASP A 6 12.72 47.34 47.60
C ASP A 6 11.51 46.45 47.89
N VAL A 7 10.57 47.07 48.60
CA VAL A 7 9.24 46.60 48.96
C VAL A 7 8.36 46.55 47.70
N VAL A 8 7.77 45.39 47.39
CA VAL A 8 6.65 45.33 46.44
C VAL A 8 5.49 44.51 47.02
N ALA A 9 4.32 45.13 46.93
CA ALA A 9 3.04 44.76 47.48
C ALA A 9 2.52 43.40 47.00
N SER A 10 1.75 42.77 47.89
CA SER A 10 1.02 41.52 47.67
C SER A 10 -0.39 41.82 47.14
N ASP A 11 -0.64 41.50 45.88
CA ASP A 11 -2.00 41.39 45.34
C ASP A 11 -2.46 39.92 45.39
N ALA A 12 -3.46 39.68 46.24
CA ALA A 12 -4.15 38.42 46.38
C ALA A 12 -5.13 38.21 45.21
N VAL A 13 -4.80 37.32 44.28
CA VAL A 13 -5.72 36.86 43.24
C VAL A 13 -6.30 35.49 43.61
N SER A 14 -7.62 35.50 43.79
CA SER A 14 -8.52 34.38 44.05
C SER A 14 -8.33 33.20 43.08
N ALA A 15 -7.89 32.05 43.61
CA ALA A 15 -7.83 30.79 42.88
C ALA A 15 -9.22 30.14 42.80
N LYS A 16 -9.95 30.37 41.69
CA LYS A 16 -11.08 29.52 41.31
C LYS A 16 -10.55 28.18 40.79
N GLY A 17 -10.57 27.16 41.64
CA GLY A 17 -10.24 25.78 41.32
C GLY A 17 -11.21 25.16 40.31
N GLY A 18 -10.92 25.33 39.02
CA GLY A 18 -11.56 24.56 37.95
C GLY A 18 -10.98 23.15 37.91
N LYS A 19 -11.77 22.14 38.32
CA LYS A 19 -11.46 20.72 38.07
C LYS A 19 -11.32 20.51 36.55
N ARG A 20 -10.08 20.49 36.05
CA ARG A 20 -9.78 20.09 34.67
C ARG A 20 -10.21 18.64 34.48
N ARG A 21 -11.24 18.41 33.67
CA ARG A 21 -11.62 17.07 33.20
C ARG A 21 -10.42 16.46 32.47
N PRO A 22 -10.03 15.21 32.75
CA PRO A 22 -8.91 14.57 32.05
C PRO A 22 -9.23 14.51 30.56
N ALA A 23 -8.29 14.97 29.73
CA ALA A 23 -8.40 14.91 28.28
C ALA A 23 -8.57 13.44 27.86
N LYS A 24 -9.65 13.14 27.12
CA LYS A 24 -9.89 11.81 26.54
C LYS A 24 -8.71 11.47 25.62
N ARG A 25 -7.84 10.56 26.08
CA ARG A 25 -6.72 10.03 25.30
C ARG A 25 -7.30 9.22 24.13
N LYS A 26 -7.44 9.85 22.96
CA LYS A 26 -7.76 9.13 21.72
C LYS A 26 -6.60 8.17 21.45
N GLN A 27 -6.86 6.87 21.55
CA GLN A 27 -5.88 5.85 21.20
C GLN A 27 -5.39 6.08 19.78
N SER A 28 -4.07 6.12 19.60
CA SER A 28 -3.46 6.56 18.35
C SER A 28 -3.80 5.59 17.21
N LYS A 29 -3.89 6.09 15.97
CA LYS A 29 -4.10 5.27 14.77
C LYS A 29 -3.05 4.13 14.66
N ARG A 30 -1.85 4.35 15.22
CA ARG A 30 -0.74 3.40 15.29
C ARG A 30 -0.98 2.27 16.31
N ASP A 31 -1.54 2.56 17.47
CA ASP A 31 -1.87 1.52 18.47
C ASP A 31 -2.97 0.59 17.95
N ARG A 32 -3.92 1.14 17.18
CA ARG A 32 -4.97 0.36 16.49
C ARG A 32 -4.38 -0.58 15.44
N LEU A 33 -3.30 -0.17 14.78
CA LEU A 33 -2.62 -0.93 13.73
C LEU A 33 -1.80 -2.09 14.32
N MET A 34 -1.12 -1.87 15.44
CA MET A 34 -0.28 -2.90 16.08
C MET A 34 -1.09 -4.03 16.74
N ALA A 35 -2.28 -3.74 17.26
CA ALA A 35 -3.21 -4.77 17.75
C ALA A 35 -3.76 -5.65 16.61
N ARG A 36 -3.96 -5.08 15.41
CA ARG A 36 -4.54 -5.75 14.23
C ARG A 36 -3.55 -6.63 13.46
N LYS A 37 -2.25 -6.29 13.46
CA LYS A 37 -1.18 -7.11 12.84
C LYS A 37 -0.95 -8.48 13.50
N ARG A 38 -1.53 -8.74 14.68
CA ARG A 38 -1.36 -9.98 15.46
C ARG A 38 -2.51 -10.98 15.29
N LEU A 39 -3.45 -10.71 14.39
CA LEU A 39 -4.66 -11.52 14.23
C LEU A 39 -4.46 -12.59 13.15
N SER A 40 -4.97 -13.79 13.45
CA SER A 40 -4.99 -14.94 12.56
C SER A 40 -5.87 -14.68 11.32
N PRO A 41 -5.60 -15.33 10.16
CA PRO A 41 -6.53 -15.36 9.02
C PRO A 41 -7.95 -15.79 9.38
N ASP A 42 -8.11 -16.55 10.47
CA ASP A 42 -9.41 -17.04 10.96
C ASP A 42 -10.15 -16.03 11.84
N ALA A 43 -9.63 -14.81 12.00
CA ALA A 43 -10.17 -13.86 12.95
C ALA A 43 -11.62 -13.46 12.63
N VAL A 44 -12.46 -13.43 13.65
CA VAL A 44 -13.91 -13.20 13.52
C VAL A 44 -14.27 -11.82 14.08
N GLU A 45 -14.93 -11.01 13.26
CA GLU A 45 -15.53 -9.73 13.70
C GLU A 45 -16.93 -9.98 14.27
N VAL A 46 -17.12 -9.51 15.50
CA VAL A 46 -18.35 -9.76 16.26
C VAL A 46 -19.02 -8.44 16.55
N ARG A 47 -20.33 -8.41 16.29
CA ARG A 47 -21.20 -7.33 16.71
C ARG A 47 -21.69 -7.60 18.11
N ILE A 48 -21.50 -6.62 18.99
CA ILE A 48 -21.97 -6.64 20.36
C ILE A 48 -23.09 -5.63 20.50
N ARG A 49 -24.28 -6.07 20.89
CA ARG A 49 -25.40 -5.18 21.22
C ARG A 49 -25.61 -5.18 22.73
N GLY A 50 -25.79 -3.99 23.30
CA GLY A 50 -26.31 -3.79 24.65
C GLY A 50 -27.62 -3.01 24.60
N ILE A 51 -28.68 -3.54 25.20
CA ILE A 51 -29.99 -2.88 25.33
C ILE A 51 -30.03 -2.22 26.71
N PRO A 52 -29.79 -0.90 26.86
CA PRO A 52 -29.86 -0.20 28.13
C PRO A 52 -31.32 -0.18 28.62
N LYS A 53 -31.58 -0.63 29.85
CA LYS A 53 -32.90 -0.44 30.46
C LYS A 53 -33.07 0.94 31.09
N ASP A 54 -32.05 1.56 31.70
CA ASP A 54 -32.13 2.95 32.23
C ASP A 54 -30.75 3.55 32.66
N THR A 55 -29.63 3.04 32.15
CA THR A 55 -28.29 3.24 32.74
C THR A 55 -27.38 4.24 32.00
N ASP A 56 -26.43 4.88 32.71
CA ASP A 56 -25.44 5.81 32.15
C ASP A 56 -24.47 5.12 31.17
N ARG A 57 -24.22 5.77 30.03
CA ARG A 57 -23.37 5.29 28.93
C ARG A 57 -21.92 5.05 29.32
N SER A 58 -21.40 5.76 30.34
CA SER A 58 -20.03 5.56 30.80
C SER A 58 -19.80 4.18 31.41
N ASP A 59 -20.85 3.59 31.97
CA ASP A 59 -20.75 2.29 32.62
C ASP A 59 -20.65 1.17 31.59
N PHE A 60 -21.39 1.26 30.48
CA PHE A 60 -21.29 0.29 29.38
C PHE A 60 -19.88 0.20 28.78
N SER A 61 -19.21 1.34 28.54
CA SER A 61 -17.86 1.34 27.99
C SER A 61 -16.84 0.72 28.97
N ARG A 62 -17.01 0.94 30.27
CA ARG A 62 -16.16 0.34 31.32
C ARG A 62 -16.41 -1.16 31.42
N THR A 63 -17.67 -1.59 31.42
CA THR A 63 -18.07 -3.00 31.43
C THR A 63 -17.53 -3.74 30.20
N LEU A 64 -17.67 -3.18 29.00
CA LEU A 64 -17.05 -3.76 27.81
C LEU A 64 -15.54 -3.85 27.95
N THR A 65 -14.88 -2.81 28.43
CA THR A 65 -13.41 -2.86 28.61
C THR A 65 -13.00 -3.95 29.61
N SER A 66 -13.79 -4.19 30.67
CA SER A 66 -13.54 -5.29 31.62
C SER A 66 -13.82 -6.69 31.07
N LEU A 67 -14.55 -6.79 29.96
CA LEU A 67 -14.78 -8.06 29.25
C LEU A 67 -13.61 -8.43 28.32
N ALA A 68 -12.67 -7.52 28.07
CA ALA A 68 -11.44 -7.85 27.35
C ALA A 68 -10.52 -8.65 28.28
N ASP A 69 -10.43 -9.94 28.00
CA ASP A 69 -9.65 -10.92 28.77
C ASP A 69 -8.69 -11.67 27.81
N PRO A 70 -7.45 -11.21 27.67
CA PRO A 70 -6.48 -11.83 26.76
C PRO A 70 -6.17 -13.29 27.11
N GLU A 71 -6.28 -13.68 28.38
CA GLU A 71 -6.04 -15.05 28.83
C GLU A 71 -7.17 -15.99 28.39
N LYS A 72 -8.39 -15.46 28.25
CA LYS A 72 -9.54 -16.16 27.64
C LYS A 72 -9.68 -15.93 26.14
N GLY A 73 -8.64 -15.36 25.51
CA GLY A 73 -8.63 -15.18 24.06
C GLY A 73 -9.31 -13.91 23.54
N VAL A 74 -9.71 -13.00 24.42
CA VAL A 74 -10.41 -11.76 24.03
C VAL A 74 -9.43 -10.61 24.00
N TYR A 75 -8.96 -10.27 22.80
CA TYR A 75 -8.00 -9.20 22.59
C TYR A 75 -8.76 -7.88 22.30
N GLY A 76 -8.63 -6.90 23.21
CA GLY A 76 -9.33 -5.60 23.11
C GLY A 76 -8.89 -4.72 21.93
N PRO A 77 -9.49 -3.52 21.73
CA PRO A 77 -10.59 -2.90 22.45
C PRO A 77 -11.93 -3.07 21.71
N PHE A 78 -13.04 -3.14 22.46
CA PHE A 78 -14.37 -3.01 21.88
C PHE A 78 -14.53 -1.61 21.29
N MET A 79 -14.55 -1.51 19.95
CA MET A 79 -14.71 -0.23 19.28
C MET A 79 -16.16 0.24 19.45
N TYR A 80 -16.35 1.32 20.21
CA TYR A 80 -17.66 1.97 20.36
C TYR A 80 -17.97 2.78 19.10
N ASP A 81 -18.98 2.36 18.34
CA ASP A 81 -19.50 3.14 17.21
C ASP A 81 -20.68 3.99 17.69
N GLN A 82 -20.61 5.30 17.46
CA GLN A 82 -21.54 6.29 18.04
C GLN A 82 -22.78 6.54 17.18
N GLU A 83 -23.14 5.64 16.28
CA GLU A 83 -24.31 5.84 15.44
C GLU A 83 -25.61 5.46 16.17
N ARG A 84 -26.38 6.50 16.55
CA ARG A 84 -27.81 6.33 16.83
C ARG A 84 -28.50 5.94 15.52
N ARG A 85 -28.81 4.67 15.34
CA ARG A 85 -29.75 4.24 14.31
C ARG A 85 -31.05 3.79 14.99
N PRO A 86 -32.20 4.41 14.71
CA PRO A 86 -33.48 3.85 15.13
C PRO A 86 -33.59 2.44 14.52
N TYR A 87 -33.87 1.46 15.37
CA TYR A 87 -34.20 0.12 14.92
C TYR A 87 -35.63 0.14 14.48
N LYS A 88 -35.90 -0.51 13.36
CA LYS A 88 -37.20 -1.12 13.17
C LYS A 88 -36.92 -2.61 13.13
N ASP A 89 -37.08 -3.28 14.26
CA ASP A 89 -37.40 -4.70 14.22
C ASP A 89 -38.91 -4.85 14.09
N GLU A 90 -39.37 -5.95 13.50
CA GLU A 90 -40.77 -6.23 13.23
C GLU A 90 -41.63 -6.41 14.50
N ALA A 91 -40.99 -6.39 15.68
CA ALA A 91 -41.64 -6.39 16.99
C ALA A 91 -41.33 -5.09 17.77
N ASN A 92 -42.23 -4.12 17.66
CA ASN A 92 -42.37 -2.87 18.42
C ASN A 92 -41.58 -2.77 19.74
N SER A 93 -40.38 -2.18 19.71
CA SER A 93 -39.85 -1.42 20.84
C SER A 93 -38.84 -0.36 20.38
N ASP A 94 -39.10 0.89 20.74
CA ASP A 94 -38.16 2.02 20.59
C ASP A 94 -37.02 1.89 21.62
N GLY A 95 -36.12 0.93 21.41
CA GLY A 95 -34.93 0.75 22.22
C GLY A 95 -33.72 1.47 21.62
N LEU A 96 -33.01 2.29 22.42
CA LEU A 96 -31.62 2.60 22.11
C LEU A 96 -30.80 1.31 22.30
N TYR A 97 -29.83 1.05 21.44
CA TYR A 97 -28.78 0.08 21.73
C TYR A 97 -27.42 0.69 21.49
N VAL A 98 -26.44 0.14 22.18
CA VAL A 98 -25.04 0.44 21.95
C VAL A 98 -24.44 -0.70 21.14
N GLN A 99 -23.79 -0.34 20.05
CA GLN A 99 -23.06 -1.29 19.21
C GLN A 99 -21.56 -1.18 19.46
N ALA A 100 -20.93 -2.32 19.68
CA ALA A 100 -19.47 -2.42 19.69
C ALA A 100 -18.98 -3.55 18.79
N TYR A 101 -17.72 -3.47 18.40
CA TYR A 101 -17.06 -4.47 17.56
C TYR A 101 -15.86 -5.08 18.31
N GLY A 102 -15.79 -6.41 18.33
CA GLY A 102 -14.69 -7.19 18.89
C GLY A 102 -14.06 -8.11 17.85
N LEU A 103 -12.82 -8.54 18.09
CA LEU A 103 -12.08 -9.47 17.23
C LEU A 103 -11.70 -10.71 18.04
N PHE A 104 -12.08 -11.87 17.51
CA PHE A 104 -11.64 -13.19 18.00
C PHE A 104 -10.63 -13.76 17.01
N ARG A 105 -9.76 -14.66 17.43
CA ARG A 105 -8.73 -15.30 16.58
C ARG A 105 -9.29 -16.34 15.64
N ASN A 106 -10.35 -17.05 16.05
CA ASN A 106 -11.01 -18.05 15.24
C ASN A 106 -12.49 -18.22 15.68
N LYS A 107 -13.24 -18.99 14.88
CA LYS A 107 -14.65 -19.29 15.16
C LYS A 107 -14.86 -20.03 16.47
N ASP A 108 -13.98 -20.95 16.85
CA ASP A 108 -14.13 -21.74 18.08
C ASP A 108 -14.00 -20.86 19.34
N GLU A 109 -13.09 -19.89 19.31
CA GLU A 109 -12.92 -18.90 20.36
C GLU A 109 -14.15 -17.99 20.47
N PHE A 110 -14.71 -17.56 19.34
CA PHE A 110 -15.98 -16.85 19.31
C PHE A 110 -17.14 -17.71 19.87
N ASP A 111 -17.26 -18.97 19.44
CA ASP A 111 -18.35 -19.87 19.86
C ASP A 111 -18.29 -20.12 21.37
N ASN A 112 -17.09 -20.32 21.92
CA ASN A 112 -16.88 -20.47 23.36
C ASN A 112 -17.26 -19.20 24.12
N TYR A 113 -16.84 -18.04 23.64
CA TYR A 113 -17.19 -16.76 24.26
C TYR A 113 -18.70 -16.47 24.14
N SER A 114 -19.29 -16.76 22.98
CA SER A 114 -20.72 -16.62 22.72
C SER A 114 -21.54 -17.49 23.68
N ARG A 115 -21.18 -18.76 23.89
CA ARG A 115 -21.82 -19.62 24.90
C ARG A 115 -21.75 -19.04 26.31
N LEU A 116 -20.63 -18.39 26.65
CA LEU A 116 -20.41 -17.87 27.99
C LEU A 116 -21.15 -16.56 28.26
N TYR A 117 -21.36 -15.72 27.24
CA TYR A 117 -21.82 -14.34 27.47
C TYR A 117 -23.04 -13.91 26.63
N ASN A 118 -23.37 -14.60 25.54
CA ASN A 118 -24.52 -14.23 24.71
C ASN A 118 -25.84 -14.42 25.49
N GLY A 119 -26.70 -13.40 25.45
CA GLY A 119 -27.94 -13.34 26.21
C GLY A 119 -27.76 -13.03 27.70
N LYS A 120 -26.54 -12.87 28.22
CA LYS A 120 -26.31 -12.56 29.63
C LYS A 120 -26.34 -11.06 29.90
N GLU A 121 -26.86 -10.72 31.06
CA GLU A 121 -26.80 -9.36 31.58
C GLU A 121 -25.38 -9.10 32.13
N ILE A 122 -24.64 -8.20 31.47
CA ILE A 122 -23.24 -7.88 31.82
C ILE A 122 -23.12 -6.66 32.74
N ALA A 123 -24.19 -5.87 32.82
CA ALA A 123 -24.36 -4.75 33.74
C ALA A 123 -25.88 -4.51 33.90
N PRO A 124 -26.33 -3.83 34.97
CA PRO A 124 -27.75 -3.56 35.19
C PRO A 124 -28.39 -2.92 33.95
N GLY A 125 -29.35 -3.64 33.39
CA GLY A 125 -30.05 -3.28 32.18
C GLY A 125 -29.19 -3.37 30.93
N PHE A 126 -28.19 -4.24 30.81
CA PHE A 126 -27.43 -4.47 29.58
C PHE A 126 -27.29 -5.96 29.27
N ILE A 127 -28.12 -6.43 28.34
CA ILE A 127 -28.02 -7.79 27.81
C ILE A 127 -27.05 -7.79 26.64
N LEU A 128 -26.04 -8.65 26.70
CA LEU A 128 -25.07 -8.83 25.63
C LEU A 128 -25.68 -9.70 24.52
N GLN A 129 -25.77 -9.18 23.30
CA GLN A 129 -26.03 -10.01 22.12
C GLN A 129 -24.80 -10.04 21.23
N LEU A 130 -24.34 -11.25 20.94
CA LEU A 130 -23.15 -11.52 20.13
C LEU A 130 -23.58 -12.12 18.81
N GLU A 131 -23.33 -11.38 17.73
CA GLU A 131 -23.59 -11.85 16.37
C GLU A 131 -22.27 -11.95 15.62
N MET A 132 -21.99 -13.14 15.10
CA MET A 132 -20.93 -13.31 14.11
C MET A 132 -21.36 -12.56 12.86
N THR A 133 -20.63 -11.52 12.51
CA THR A 133 -20.88 -10.85 11.24
C THR A 133 -20.18 -11.63 10.13
N ASP A 134 -20.74 -11.61 8.92
CA ASP A 134 -20.03 -12.09 7.72
C ASP A 134 -18.87 -11.12 7.45
N ALA A 135 -17.81 -11.28 8.25
CA ALA A 135 -16.62 -10.46 8.24
C ALA A 135 -16.05 -10.45 6.82
N SER A 136 -16.24 -11.50 6.02
CA SER A 136 -15.78 -11.56 4.63
C SER A 136 -16.17 -10.33 3.79
N LYS A 137 -17.31 -9.67 4.06
CA LYS A 137 -17.75 -8.48 3.31
C LYS A 137 -17.19 -7.15 3.83
N ARG A 138 -16.95 -7.00 5.15
CA ARG A 138 -16.34 -5.79 5.75
C ARG A 138 -14.83 -5.88 5.89
N PHE A 139 -14.29 -7.06 6.16
CA PHE A 139 -12.89 -7.43 6.06
C PHE A 139 -12.37 -7.15 4.65
N LYS A 140 -13.13 -7.51 3.59
CA LYS A 140 -12.79 -7.10 2.21
C LYS A 140 -12.74 -5.58 2.01
N ARG A 141 -13.55 -4.80 2.73
CA ARG A 141 -13.60 -3.34 2.62
C ARG A 141 -12.52 -2.65 3.47
N GLY A 142 -12.18 -3.19 4.64
CA GLY A 142 -11.09 -2.71 5.50
C GLY A 142 -9.70 -3.20 5.08
N LEU A 143 -9.60 -4.33 4.37
CA LEU A 143 -8.38 -4.76 3.64
C LEU A 143 -8.27 -4.12 2.26
N GLN A 144 -9.36 -3.66 1.64
CA GLN A 144 -9.29 -2.80 0.45
C GLN A 144 -8.61 -1.46 0.74
N GLU A 145 -8.55 -1.06 2.03
CA GLU A 145 -7.84 0.13 2.54
C GLU A 145 -6.46 -0.19 3.13
N LEU A 146 -5.99 -1.44 3.04
CA LEU A 146 -4.59 -1.79 3.31
C LEU A 146 -3.79 -1.70 2.01
N ASP A 147 -2.72 -0.94 2.09
CA ASP A 147 -1.71 -0.70 1.07
C ASP A 147 -1.26 -2.00 0.35
N ASP A 148 -0.88 -1.86 -0.93
CA ASP A 148 0.01 -2.80 -1.64
C ASP A 148 -0.46 -4.26 -1.79
N ILE A 149 -1.66 -4.50 -2.34
CA ILE A 149 -1.99 -5.86 -2.80
C ILE A 149 -1.13 -6.16 -4.03
N ASP A 150 -0.09 -6.96 -3.85
CA ASP A 150 0.61 -7.63 -4.93
C ASP A 150 -0.39 -8.43 -5.78
N PRO A 151 -0.20 -8.53 -7.11
CA PRO A 151 -1.08 -9.31 -7.97
C PRO A 151 -1.16 -10.77 -7.50
N GLU A 152 -2.22 -11.48 -7.87
CA GLU A 152 -2.39 -12.88 -7.47
C GLU A 152 -1.15 -13.72 -7.84
N ILE A 153 -0.73 -14.63 -6.96
CA ILE A 153 0.56 -15.30 -7.09
C ILE A 153 0.73 -16.07 -8.41
N HIS A 154 -0.36 -16.62 -8.95
CA HIS A 154 -0.35 -17.31 -10.24
C HIS A 154 -0.01 -16.36 -11.41
N ARG A 155 -0.36 -15.07 -11.32
CA ARG A 155 0.03 -14.05 -12.30
C ARG A 155 1.50 -13.70 -12.20
N GLN A 156 2.10 -13.87 -11.02
CA GLN A 156 3.53 -13.64 -10.80
C GLN A 156 4.39 -14.77 -11.38
N VAL A 157 3.83 -15.98 -11.49
CA VAL A 157 4.51 -17.15 -12.09
C VAL A 157 4.38 -17.19 -13.61
N ALA A 158 3.27 -16.70 -14.17
CA ALA A 158 3.01 -16.66 -15.61
C ALA A 158 4.13 -16.05 -16.49
N PRO A 159 4.86 -14.97 -16.10
CA PRO A 159 5.91 -14.42 -16.94
C PRO A 159 7.18 -15.27 -17.01
N LEU A 160 7.35 -16.25 -16.11
CA LEU A 160 8.53 -17.08 -16.02
C LEU A 160 8.57 -18.11 -17.15
N SER A 161 9.74 -18.26 -17.77
CA SER A 161 10.06 -19.40 -18.61
C SER A 161 10.16 -20.68 -17.78
N ARG A 162 10.08 -21.84 -18.46
CA ARG A 162 10.29 -23.14 -17.82
C ARG A 162 11.60 -23.20 -17.02
N LYS A 163 12.70 -22.71 -17.61
CA LYS A 163 14.02 -22.68 -16.97
C LYS A 163 14.01 -21.83 -15.69
N GLU A 164 13.35 -20.69 -15.72
CA GLU A 164 13.24 -19.79 -14.55
C GLU A 164 12.37 -20.39 -13.44
N MET A 165 11.31 -21.14 -13.80
CA MET A 165 10.51 -21.88 -12.84
C MET A 165 11.27 -23.07 -12.25
N GLU A 166 12.01 -23.83 -13.06
CA GLU A 166 12.86 -24.94 -12.60
C GLU A 166 13.95 -24.45 -11.64
N ALA A 167 14.48 -23.23 -11.81
CA ALA A 167 15.41 -22.63 -10.87
C ALA A 167 14.78 -22.26 -9.51
N ARG A 168 13.45 -22.14 -9.44
CA ARG A 168 12.71 -21.71 -8.24
C ARG A 168 12.32 -22.86 -7.33
N VAL A 169 12.22 -24.08 -7.83
CA VAL A 169 11.76 -25.25 -7.06
C VAL A 169 12.72 -26.41 -7.20
N GLU A 170 12.81 -27.22 -6.17
CA GLU A 170 13.57 -28.47 -6.23
C GLU A 170 12.72 -29.56 -6.88
N GLY A 171 13.33 -30.41 -7.69
CA GLY A 171 12.69 -31.56 -8.32
C GLY A 171 12.66 -31.52 -9.84
N LYS A 172 12.16 -32.60 -10.43
CA LYS A 172 11.98 -32.74 -11.87
C LYS A 172 10.49 -32.83 -12.18
N TYR A 173 10.02 -31.94 -13.05
CA TYR A 173 8.61 -31.86 -13.42
C TYR A 173 8.49 -32.06 -14.93
N GLU A 174 7.78 -33.08 -15.39
CA GLU A 174 7.61 -33.31 -16.82
C GLU A 174 6.71 -32.25 -17.46
N LYS A 175 5.58 -31.95 -16.79
CA LYS A 175 4.57 -31.01 -17.25
C LYS A 175 4.79 -29.61 -16.67
N ILE A 176 4.68 -28.61 -17.53
CA ILE A 176 4.77 -27.19 -17.15
C ILE A 176 3.71 -26.78 -16.11
N THR A 177 2.54 -27.43 -16.14
CA THR A 177 1.44 -27.19 -15.20
C THR A 177 1.80 -27.61 -13.77
N ASP A 178 2.51 -28.73 -13.62
CA ASP A 178 2.90 -29.25 -12.31
C ASP A 178 4.07 -28.46 -11.74
N LEU A 179 5.01 -28.08 -12.61
CA LEU A 179 6.06 -27.13 -12.27
C LEU A 179 5.50 -25.78 -11.79
N SER A 180 4.53 -25.21 -12.53
CA SER A 180 3.88 -23.94 -12.15
C SER A 180 3.19 -24.05 -10.79
N LYS A 181 2.48 -25.16 -10.53
CA LYS A 181 1.85 -25.43 -9.23
C LYS A 181 2.86 -25.49 -8.10
N ALA A 182 3.99 -26.16 -8.31
CA ALA A 182 5.06 -26.24 -7.31
C ALA A 182 5.66 -24.86 -7.00
N VAL A 183 5.87 -24.02 -8.01
CA VAL A 183 6.34 -22.63 -7.80
C VAL A 183 5.31 -21.82 -7.00
N ILE A 184 4.02 -21.91 -7.38
CA ILE A 184 2.92 -21.26 -6.67
C ILE A 184 2.87 -21.73 -5.21
N GLU A 185 2.95 -23.05 -4.98
CA GLU A 185 2.95 -23.64 -3.65
C GLU A 185 4.13 -23.14 -2.81
N LYS A 186 5.34 -23.14 -3.37
CA LYS A 186 6.54 -22.59 -2.69
C LYS A 186 6.34 -21.12 -2.33
N TYR A 187 5.85 -20.31 -3.25
CA TYR A 187 5.59 -18.88 -3.01
C TYR A 187 4.46 -18.63 -2.00
N THR A 188 3.52 -19.58 -1.85
CA THR A 188 2.39 -19.47 -0.91
C THR A 188 2.77 -19.97 0.49
N THR A 189 3.60 -21.00 0.57
CA THR A 189 4.02 -21.64 1.83
C THR A 189 5.23 -20.95 2.45
N THR A 190 6.07 -20.34 1.63
CA THR A 190 7.27 -19.63 2.08
C THR A 190 7.03 -18.14 2.04
N SER A 191 7.15 -17.46 3.19
CA SER A 191 6.98 -16.02 3.27
C SER A 191 8.07 -15.32 2.46
N ARG A 192 7.68 -14.53 1.46
CA ARG A 192 8.59 -13.64 0.74
C ARG A 192 8.94 -12.44 1.60
N ARG A 193 10.23 -12.08 1.60
CA ARG A 193 10.74 -10.89 2.28
C ARG A 193 10.59 -9.71 1.35
N VAL A 194 10.19 -8.56 1.90
CA VAL A 194 10.08 -7.32 1.15
C VAL A 194 11.02 -6.30 1.75
N GLU A 195 11.96 -5.82 0.94
CA GLU A 195 12.78 -4.66 1.26
C GLU A 195 12.19 -3.42 0.58
N TYR A 196 12.09 -2.35 1.36
CA TYR A 196 11.51 -1.08 0.91
C TYR A 196 12.64 -0.12 0.58
N HIS A 197 12.56 0.44 -0.62
CA HIS A 197 13.54 1.39 -1.14
C HIS A 197 12.84 2.66 -1.59
N THR A 198 13.63 3.72 -1.68
CA THR A 198 13.19 5.01 -2.17
C THR A 198 14.08 5.40 -3.33
N GLY A 199 13.48 5.77 -4.47
CA GLY A 199 14.24 6.34 -5.58
C GLY A 199 14.90 7.66 -5.20
N VAL A 200 15.65 8.21 -6.14
CA VAL A 200 16.32 9.49 -5.97
C VAL A 200 15.37 10.62 -6.36
N GLU A 201 15.19 11.61 -5.49
CA GLU A 201 14.33 12.78 -5.74
C GLU A 201 14.74 13.51 -7.02
N LEU A 202 13.74 13.84 -7.84
CA LEU A 202 13.91 14.57 -9.09
C LEU A 202 13.81 16.09 -8.83
N PRO A 203 14.44 16.94 -9.67
CA PRO A 203 14.23 18.38 -9.61
C PRO A 203 12.75 18.72 -9.81
N LYS A 204 12.19 19.55 -8.93
CA LYS A 204 10.76 19.85 -8.93
C LYS A 204 10.32 20.49 -10.24
N GLU A 205 11.13 21.40 -10.77
CA GLU A 205 10.86 22.12 -12.02
C GLU A 205 10.76 21.16 -13.20
N LEU A 206 11.59 20.11 -13.19
CA LEU A 206 11.59 19.08 -14.23
C LEU A 206 10.35 18.17 -14.13
N CYS A 207 9.92 17.84 -12.91
CA CYS A 207 8.66 17.14 -12.66
C CYS A 207 7.45 17.98 -13.11
N ASP A 208 7.39 19.26 -12.75
CA ASP A 208 6.30 20.17 -13.10
C ASP A 208 6.19 20.33 -14.61
N GLU A 209 7.31 20.56 -15.30
CA GLU A 209 7.36 20.70 -16.76
C GLU A 209 6.87 19.42 -17.45
N ALA A 210 7.29 18.25 -16.96
CA ALA A 210 6.85 16.96 -17.48
C ALA A 210 5.35 16.73 -17.31
N LEU A 211 4.81 17.04 -16.13
CA LEU A 211 3.38 16.94 -15.84
C LEU A 211 2.56 17.83 -16.77
N GLU A 212 2.99 19.07 -16.99
CA GLU A 212 2.32 19.99 -17.91
C GLU A 212 2.21 19.39 -19.32
N LYS A 213 3.29 18.77 -19.84
CA LYS A 213 3.26 18.12 -21.16
C LYS A 213 2.39 16.87 -21.16
N LEU A 214 2.47 16.03 -20.13
CA LEU A 214 1.70 14.78 -20.02
C LEU A 214 0.18 15.03 -19.90
N GLU A 215 -0.22 16.14 -19.28
CA GLU A 215 -1.62 16.55 -19.16
C GLU A 215 -2.18 17.14 -20.46
N LYS A 216 -1.37 17.90 -21.19
CA LYS A 216 -1.77 18.55 -22.46
C LYS A 216 -1.80 17.58 -23.64
N ASN A 217 -0.99 16.53 -23.62
CA ASN A 217 -0.91 15.59 -24.74
C ASN A 217 -2.15 14.70 -24.84
N ALA A 218 -2.60 14.46 -26.07
CA ALA A 218 -3.60 13.44 -26.35
C ALA A 218 -3.03 12.05 -26.04
N TRP A 219 -3.80 11.23 -25.35
CA TRP A 219 -3.43 9.85 -25.06
C TRP A 219 -4.05 8.92 -26.12
N PRO A 220 -3.30 7.96 -26.66
CA PRO A 220 -3.83 7.07 -27.68
C PRO A 220 -4.97 6.21 -27.10
N ALA A 221 -6.07 6.09 -27.87
CA ALA A 221 -7.24 5.31 -27.47
C ALA A 221 -6.98 3.79 -27.45
N LEU A 222 -5.99 3.33 -28.21
CA LEU A 222 -5.51 1.95 -28.26
C LEU A 222 -3.99 1.96 -28.14
N SER A 223 -3.41 0.99 -27.43
CA SER A 223 -1.96 0.92 -27.27
C SER A 223 -1.24 0.74 -28.61
N ASP A 224 -0.07 1.37 -28.77
CA ASP A 224 0.80 1.16 -29.94
C ASP A 224 1.42 -0.25 -29.99
N ARG A 225 1.27 -1.06 -28.93
CA ARG A 225 1.75 -2.45 -28.89
C ARG A 225 0.70 -3.39 -29.45
N SER A 226 1.04 -4.06 -30.55
CA SER A 226 0.23 -5.16 -31.08
C SER A 226 0.02 -6.23 -29.99
N GLY A 227 -1.24 -6.54 -29.70
CA GLY A 227 -1.62 -7.58 -28.73
C GLY A 227 -1.71 -7.15 -27.27
N GLN A 228 -1.43 -5.89 -26.92
CA GLN A 228 -1.72 -5.34 -25.60
C GLN A 228 -2.86 -4.32 -25.71
N ASN A 229 -4.02 -4.68 -25.17
CA ASN A 229 -5.16 -3.77 -25.06
C ASN A 229 -4.99 -2.90 -23.80
N ALA A 230 -3.95 -2.07 -23.81
CA ALA A 230 -3.63 -1.16 -22.71
C ALA A 230 -3.96 0.26 -23.16
N GLU A 231 -5.12 0.77 -22.73
CA GLU A 231 -5.40 2.20 -22.82
C GLU A 231 -4.31 2.99 -22.09
N ASN A 232 -4.01 4.20 -22.56
CA ASN A 232 -3.05 5.10 -21.90
C ASN A 232 -1.60 4.59 -21.83
N TYR A 233 -1.18 3.81 -22.83
CA TYR A 233 0.18 3.31 -22.97
C TYR A 233 0.80 3.81 -24.29
N LEU A 234 1.91 4.52 -24.19
CA LEU A 234 2.63 5.14 -25.31
C LEU A 234 4.09 4.68 -25.29
N VAL A 235 4.63 4.32 -26.46
CA VAL A 235 6.08 4.11 -26.64
C VAL A 235 6.63 5.20 -27.55
N LEU A 236 7.67 5.87 -27.07
CA LEU A 236 8.38 6.91 -27.81
C LEU A 236 9.82 6.44 -28.09
N ALA A 237 10.24 6.49 -29.35
CA ALA A 237 11.66 6.36 -29.67
C ALA A 237 12.37 7.67 -29.31
N ARG A 238 13.53 7.57 -28.65
CA ARG A 238 14.33 8.76 -28.26
C ARG A 238 14.79 9.54 -29.49
N LYS A 239 15.29 8.83 -30.51
CA LYS A 239 15.71 9.37 -31.80
C LYS A 239 14.87 8.72 -32.91
N PRO A 240 13.61 9.15 -33.12
CA PRO A 240 12.75 8.54 -34.11
C PRO A 240 13.26 8.86 -35.53
N SER A 241 13.12 7.89 -36.44
CA SER A 241 13.25 8.20 -37.87
C SER A 241 12.09 9.10 -38.32
N ALA A 242 12.24 9.81 -39.44
CA ALA A 242 11.18 10.68 -39.96
C ALA A 242 9.82 9.96 -40.11
N LYS A 243 9.82 8.66 -40.42
CA LYS A 243 8.61 7.83 -40.55
C LYS A 243 7.97 7.44 -39.21
N ARG A 244 8.72 7.45 -38.11
CA ARG A 244 8.26 7.08 -36.76
C ARG A 244 8.15 8.28 -35.82
N ALA A 245 8.51 9.46 -36.31
CA ALA A 245 8.37 10.70 -35.56
C ALA A 245 6.88 10.93 -35.27
N LYS A 246 6.60 11.36 -34.04
CA LYS A 246 5.27 11.74 -33.60
C LYS A 246 5.32 13.20 -33.15
N PRO A 247 5.20 14.17 -34.08
CA PRO A 247 5.43 15.59 -33.81
C PRO A 247 4.58 16.14 -32.66
N GLU A 248 3.40 15.57 -32.44
CA GLU A 248 2.49 15.90 -31.35
C GLU A 248 3.09 15.65 -29.95
N TYR A 249 4.11 14.79 -29.82
CA TYR A 249 4.83 14.55 -28.57
C TYR A 249 6.22 15.23 -28.53
N SER A 250 6.54 16.12 -29.47
CA SER A 250 7.83 16.83 -29.51
C SER A 250 8.16 17.53 -28.19
N GLY A 251 7.22 18.28 -27.63
CA GLY A 251 7.40 18.95 -26.34
C GLY A 251 7.62 17.99 -25.16
N LEU A 252 7.07 16.77 -25.21
CA LEU A 252 7.34 15.75 -24.19
C LEU A 252 8.73 15.13 -24.38
N LEU A 253 9.15 14.91 -25.63
CA LEU A 253 10.49 14.41 -25.96
C LEU A 253 11.60 15.38 -25.51
N GLU A 254 11.36 16.69 -25.61
CA GLU A 254 12.28 17.71 -25.09
C GLU A 254 12.50 17.58 -23.58
N VAL A 255 11.42 17.37 -22.81
CA VAL A 255 11.51 17.17 -21.35
C VAL A 255 12.15 15.83 -21.01
N ILE A 256 11.84 14.78 -21.78
CA ILE A 256 12.49 13.46 -21.67
C ILE A 256 14.01 13.57 -21.85
N GLU A 257 14.50 14.37 -22.79
CA GLU A 257 15.94 14.61 -22.96
C GLU A 257 16.56 15.34 -21.76
N LYS A 258 15.82 16.25 -21.11
CA LYS A 258 16.26 16.89 -19.87
C LYS A 258 16.39 15.86 -18.74
N PHE A 259 15.42 14.94 -18.60
CA PHE A 259 15.55 13.81 -17.65
C PHE A 259 16.78 12.96 -17.94
N ILE A 260 17.01 12.53 -19.18
CA ILE A 260 18.17 11.68 -19.50
C ILE A 260 19.47 12.39 -19.16
N LYS A 261 19.61 13.68 -19.51
CA LYS A 261 20.79 14.48 -19.17
C LYS A 261 21.00 14.61 -17.66
N TRP A 262 19.92 14.79 -16.89
CA TRP A 262 20.02 14.90 -15.44
C TRP A 262 20.33 13.55 -14.77
N ILE A 263 19.69 12.47 -15.24
CA ILE A 263 19.85 11.11 -14.70
C ILE A 263 21.23 10.57 -15.05
N GLN A 264 21.51 10.42 -16.34
CA GLN A 264 22.76 9.88 -16.85
C GLN A 264 22.91 10.21 -18.34
N PRO A 265 23.69 11.26 -18.71
CA PRO A 265 23.84 11.71 -20.10
C PRO A 265 24.25 10.61 -21.08
N ASP A 266 25.11 9.71 -20.61
CA ASP A 266 25.68 8.62 -21.41
C ASP A 266 24.80 7.37 -21.46
N PHE A 267 23.60 7.40 -20.85
CA PHE A 267 22.70 6.26 -20.91
C PHE A 267 22.22 6.05 -22.36
N PRO A 268 22.41 4.85 -22.93
CA PRO A 268 22.04 4.55 -24.32
C PRO A 268 20.53 4.27 -24.46
N CYS A 269 19.70 5.15 -23.90
CA CYS A 269 18.25 5.06 -24.04
C CYS A 269 17.85 5.05 -25.51
N THR A 270 17.12 4.01 -25.92
CA THR A 270 16.58 3.88 -27.27
C THR A 270 15.10 4.25 -27.30
N HIS A 271 14.36 3.88 -26.24
CA HIS A 271 12.92 4.08 -26.14
C HIS A 271 12.50 4.47 -24.72
N ILE A 272 11.32 5.07 -24.65
CA ILE A 272 10.65 5.47 -23.43
C ILE A 272 9.24 4.89 -23.46
N ALA A 273 8.89 4.11 -22.44
CA ALA A 273 7.50 3.75 -22.19
C ALA A 273 6.88 4.81 -21.28
N VAL A 274 5.82 5.43 -21.78
CA VAL A 274 5.06 6.48 -21.12
C VAL A 274 3.68 5.92 -20.83
N THR A 275 3.29 5.84 -19.57
CA THR A 275 1.98 5.29 -19.19
C THR A 275 1.20 6.25 -18.31
N LYS A 276 -0.13 6.17 -18.35
CA LYS A 276 -1.04 6.90 -17.45
C LYS A 276 -2.05 5.94 -16.84
N ASN A 277 -2.15 5.98 -15.52
CA ASN A 277 -3.01 5.11 -14.70
C ASN A 277 -2.85 3.62 -15.01
N PHE A 278 -1.68 3.21 -15.49
CA PHE A 278 -1.40 1.83 -15.85
C PHE A 278 -0.89 1.05 -14.65
N LEU A 279 -1.55 -0.07 -14.37
CA LEU A 279 -1.15 -1.03 -13.36
C LEU A 279 -0.44 -2.20 -14.07
N GLY A 280 0.89 -2.13 -14.14
CA GLY A 280 1.69 -3.18 -14.78
C GLY A 280 1.56 -4.50 -14.02
N SER A 281 1.06 -5.54 -14.69
CA SER A 281 1.07 -6.92 -14.18
C SER A 281 2.50 -7.47 -14.12
N PRO A 282 2.77 -8.58 -13.40
CA PRO A 282 4.08 -9.21 -13.38
C PRO A 282 4.57 -9.58 -14.77
N HIS A 283 5.76 -9.11 -15.15
CA HIS A 283 6.38 -9.39 -16.44
C HIS A 283 7.91 -9.22 -16.39
N THR A 284 8.56 -9.68 -17.46
CA THR A 284 9.95 -9.33 -17.80
C THR A 284 9.95 -8.58 -19.12
N ASP A 285 10.79 -7.55 -19.22
CA ASP A 285 10.99 -6.81 -20.46
C ASP A 285 12.04 -7.50 -21.33
N ARG A 286 11.59 -8.52 -22.08
CA ARG A 286 12.47 -9.38 -22.88
C ARG A 286 13.29 -8.66 -23.96
N SER A 287 12.86 -7.47 -24.36
CA SER A 287 13.57 -6.66 -25.35
C SER A 287 14.66 -5.79 -24.73
N ASP A 288 14.71 -5.71 -23.40
CA ASP A 288 15.72 -4.94 -22.71
C ASP A 288 17.05 -5.67 -22.71
N VAL A 289 18.10 -4.91 -22.99
CA VAL A 289 19.48 -5.40 -22.97
C VAL A 289 20.29 -4.75 -21.84
N THR A 290 19.72 -3.78 -21.13
CA THR A 290 20.35 -3.05 -20.01
C THR A 290 19.39 -2.93 -18.83
N PHE A 291 19.86 -2.31 -17.74
CA PHE A 291 18.98 -1.72 -16.74
C PHE A 291 18.08 -0.62 -17.33
N GLN A 292 17.03 -0.28 -16.59
CA GLN A 292 16.08 0.78 -16.85
C GLN A 292 16.19 1.91 -15.82
N TYR A 293 15.72 3.09 -16.21
CA TYR A 293 15.34 4.13 -15.23
C TYR A 293 13.82 4.23 -15.17
N ALA A 294 13.26 4.20 -13.96
CA ALA A 294 11.82 4.23 -13.74
C ALA A 294 11.44 5.45 -12.91
N ILE A 295 10.49 6.22 -13.42
CA ILE A 295 9.94 7.42 -12.76
C ILE A 295 8.43 7.30 -12.62
N GLY A 296 7.89 7.72 -11.49
CA GLY A 296 6.46 7.94 -11.28
C GLY A 296 6.15 9.42 -11.03
N LEU A 297 5.11 9.96 -11.66
CA LEU A 297 4.70 11.38 -11.53
C LEU A 297 3.19 11.50 -11.31
N GLY A 298 2.76 12.60 -10.69
CA GLY A 298 1.35 12.97 -10.56
C GLY A 298 0.80 12.89 -9.14
N GLU A 299 -0.53 13.02 -9.05
CA GLU A 299 -1.27 13.05 -7.78
C GLU A 299 -1.81 11.64 -7.43
N TYR A 300 -0.95 10.80 -6.86
CA TYR A 300 -1.29 9.44 -6.46
C TYR A 300 -0.58 8.99 -5.18
N ASP A 301 -1.12 7.99 -4.47
CA ASP A 301 -0.50 7.34 -3.32
C ASP A 301 -0.41 5.82 -3.54
N GLY A 302 0.64 5.18 -3.00
CA GLY A 302 0.98 3.78 -3.28
C GLY A 302 1.73 3.62 -4.61
N GLY A 303 1.55 2.49 -5.30
CA GLY A 303 2.09 2.32 -6.65
C GLY A 303 3.59 2.05 -6.74
N ALA A 304 4.17 1.48 -5.69
CA ALA A 304 5.56 1.06 -5.67
C ALA A 304 5.86 0.10 -6.84
N LEU A 305 7.02 0.29 -7.45
CA LEU A 305 7.57 -0.65 -8.43
C LEU A 305 8.21 -1.80 -7.66
N VAL A 306 7.70 -3.01 -7.83
CA VAL A 306 8.23 -4.21 -7.20
C VAL A 306 9.08 -4.98 -8.19
N VAL A 307 10.28 -5.39 -7.78
CA VAL A 307 11.19 -6.22 -8.58
C VAL A 307 11.59 -7.43 -7.75
N GLU A 308 11.49 -8.63 -8.33
CA GLU A 308 12.07 -9.85 -7.72
C GLU A 308 13.60 -9.76 -7.76
N ASP A 309 14.26 -10.11 -6.65
CA ASP A 309 15.71 -10.25 -6.65
C ASP A 309 16.12 -11.47 -7.50
N ASP A 310 17.11 -11.32 -8.37
CA ASP A 310 17.58 -12.38 -9.27
C ASP A 310 18.40 -13.46 -8.53
N SER A 311 19.03 -13.10 -7.41
CA SER A 311 19.89 -13.98 -6.61
C SER A 311 19.15 -14.66 -5.45
N ASP A 312 18.15 -13.99 -4.88
CA ASP A 312 17.24 -14.53 -3.88
C ASP A 312 15.79 -14.33 -4.32
N LEU A 313 15.23 -15.37 -4.95
CA LEU A 313 13.88 -15.36 -5.52
C LEU A 313 12.76 -15.20 -4.46
N MET A 314 13.10 -15.24 -3.17
CA MET A 314 12.19 -14.97 -2.05
C MET A 314 12.27 -13.53 -1.56
N LEU A 315 13.18 -12.71 -2.09
CA LEU A 315 13.34 -11.30 -1.80
C LEU A 315 12.67 -10.45 -2.89
N LEU A 316 11.84 -9.51 -2.45
CA LEU A 316 11.19 -8.52 -3.28
C LEU A 316 11.69 -7.12 -2.91
N HIS A 317 12.01 -6.32 -3.91
CA HIS A 317 12.37 -4.92 -3.74
C HIS A 317 11.19 -4.04 -4.13
N ALA A 318 10.54 -3.40 -3.16
CA ALA A 318 9.49 -2.43 -3.39
C ALA A 318 10.07 -1.01 -3.39
N VAL A 319 10.08 -0.35 -4.55
CA VAL A 319 10.71 0.95 -4.75
C VAL A 319 9.67 2.05 -4.94
N ASP A 320 9.70 3.08 -4.07
CA ASP A 320 8.93 4.31 -4.27
C ASP A 320 9.54 5.14 -5.42
N THR A 321 8.75 5.37 -6.46
CA THR A 321 9.12 6.16 -7.64
C THR A 321 8.36 7.47 -7.75
N LYS A 322 7.51 7.84 -6.77
CA LYS A 322 6.73 9.09 -6.82
C LYS A 322 7.64 10.31 -6.71
N ASN A 323 7.69 11.08 -7.80
CA ASN A 323 8.60 12.21 -8.03
C ASN A 323 10.09 11.83 -7.87
N LYS A 324 10.40 10.56 -8.10
CA LYS A 324 11.74 10.00 -7.93
C LYS A 324 12.12 9.17 -9.15
N VAL A 325 13.43 9.01 -9.36
CA VAL A 325 13.97 8.04 -10.31
C VAL A 325 14.57 6.85 -9.58
N ALA A 326 14.18 5.65 -9.99
CA ALA A 326 14.82 4.42 -9.59
C ALA A 326 15.63 3.83 -10.76
N LYS A 327 16.77 3.23 -10.45
CA LYS A 327 17.52 2.40 -11.39
C LYS A 327 17.24 0.93 -11.06
N VAL A 328 16.63 0.23 -11.99
CA VAL A 328 16.15 -1.16 -11.82
C VAL A 328 16.51 -1.98 -13.05
N ASP A 329 16.49 -3.30 -12.96
CA ASP A 329 16.68 -4.16 -14.11
C ASP A 329 15.35 -4.74 -14.61
N GLY A 330 14.85 -4.23 -15.74
CA GLY A 330 13.58 -4.68 -16.34
C GLY A 330 13.59 -6.13 -16.83
N ARG A 331 14.79 -6.75 -16.88
CA ARG A 331 14.94 -8.17 -17.23
C ARG A 331 14.55 -9.08 -16.06
N CYS A 332 14.51 -8.56 -14.83
CA CYS A 332 13.93 -9.25 -13.68
C CYS A 332 12.40 -9.15 -13.68
N VAL A 333 11.72 -10.09 -13.04
CA VAL A 333 10.25 -10.03 -12.89
C VAL A 333 9.89 -8.82 -12.07
N HIS A 334 9.00 -7.99 -12.61
CA HIS A 334 8.56 -6.78 -11.93
C HIS A 334 7.09 -6.44 -12.21
N TRP A 335 6.49 -5.68 -11.30
CA TRP A 335 5.11 -5.19 -11.40
C TRP A 335 4.93 -3.88 -10.63
N VAL A 336 3.79 -3.23 -10.84
CA VAL A 336 3.40 -2.05 -10.07
C VAL A 336 2.35 -2.47 -9.04
N ARG A 337 2.56 -2.15 -7.77
CA ARG A 337 1.56 -2.32 -6.71
C ARG A 337 0.36 -1.43 -6.95
N LYS A 338 -0.76 -1.75 -6.32
CA LYS A 338 -1.97 -0.93 -6.41
C LYS A 338 -1.67 0.51 -5.95
N PHE A 339 -2.25 1.48 -6.64
CA PHE A 339 -2.23 2.89 -6.25
C PHE A 339 -3.63 3.48 -6.23
N THR A 340 -3.77 4.61 -5.55
CA THR A 340 -4.98 5.44 -5.52
C THR A 340 -4.62 6.88 -5.87
N GLY A 341 -5.62 7.71 -6.15
CA GLY A 341 -5.41 9.12 -6.50
C GLY A 341 -6.01 9.48 -7.85
N ARG A 342 -5.72 10.71 -8.28
CA ARG A 342 -6.31 11.27 -9.50
C ARG A 342 -5.58 10.76 -10.74
N VAL A 343 -4.26 10.81 -10.73
CA VAL A 343 -3.46 10.43 -11.89
C VAL A 343 -2.06 9.95 -11.49
N ARG A 344 -1.64 8.84 -12.08
CA ARG A 344 -0.27 8.33 -12.01
C ARG A 344 0.29 8.21 -13.42
N TYR A 345 1.34 8.96 -13.71
CA TYR A 345 2.14 8.78 -14.91
C TYR A 345 3.38 7.95 -14.58
N SER A 346 3.89 7.20 -15.56
CA SER A 346 5.23 6.61 -15.46
C SER A 346 6.06 6.89 -16.70
N LEU A 347 7.36 7.10 -16.51
CA LEU A 347 8.36 7.18 -17.56
C LEU A 347 9.39 6.08 -17.32
N ILE A 348 9.50 5.13 -18.25
CA ILE A 348 10.48 4.05 -18.18
C ILE A 348 11.45 4.21 -19.34
N PHE A 349 12.72 4.47 -19.04
CA PHE A 349 13.79 4.66 -20.03
C PHE A 349 14.56 3.35 -20.16
N TYR A 350 14.64 2.80 -21.38
CA TYR A 350 15.26 1.50 -21.62
C TYR A 350 16.06 1.46 -22.93
N CYS A 351 16.88 0.42 -23.07
CA CYS A 351 17.71 0.17 -24.24
C CYS A 351 17.41 -1.21 -24.81
N THR A 352 17.30 -1.28 -26.13
CA THR A 352 16.97 -2.49 -26.90
C THR A 352 18.06 -2.85 -27.94
N VAL A 353 19.19 -2.15 -27.91
CA VAL A 353 20.25 -2.24 -28.93
C VAL A 353 21.37 -3.12 -28.37
N PRO A 354 21.56 -4.36 -28.89
CA PRO A 354 22.43 -5.39 -28.28
C PRO A 354 23.87 -4.95 -28.00
N GLU A 355 24.41 -4.00 -28.76
CA GLU A 355 25.74 -3.43 -28.62
C GLU A 355 25.95 -2.75 -27.26
N PHE A 356 24.87 -2.32 -26.60
CA PHE A 356 24.92 -1.70 -25.28
C PHE A 356 24.61 -2.67 -24.14
N LYS A 357 24.52 -3.98 -24.42
CA LYS A 357 24.11 -4.98 -23.43
C LYS A 357 24.98 -4.92 -22.16
N THR A 358 24.34 -4.81 -21.00
CA THR A 358 25.02 -4.88 -19.70
C THR A 358 24.85 -6.27 -19.08
N PRO A 359 25.74 -6.71 -18.18
CA PRO A 359 25.47 -7.88 -17.34
C PRO A 359 24.21 -7.66 -16.48
N LEU A 360 23.60 -8.75 -16.04
CA LEU A 360 22.53 -8.76 -15.03
C LEU A 360 23.22 -8.99 -13.67
N GLU A 361 23.50 -7.92 -12.94
CA GLU A 361 24.23 -8.00 -11.66
C GLU A 361 23.34 -7.79 -10.44
N LYS A 362 22.33 -6.92 -10.55
CA LYS A 362 21.41 -6.56 -9.48
C LYS A 362 20.03 -6.25 -10.06
N SER A 363 18.98 -6.67 -9.37
CA SER A 363 17.60 -6.33 -9.71
C SER A 363 17.28 -4.84 -9.49
N ILE A 364 17.89 -4.24 -8.46
CA ILE A 364 17.80 -2.81 -8.17
C ILE A 364 19.18 -2.23 -7.80
N TYR A 365 19.33 -0.91 -7.96
CA TYR A 365 20.57 -0.20 -7.66
C TYR A 365 20.31 0.88 -6.60
N PRO A 366 20.23 0.54 -5.30
CA PRO A 366 19.86 1.48 -4.25
C PRO A 366 20.87 2.62 -4.06
N ASP A 367 22.14 2.37 -4.36
CA ASP A 367 23.22 3.36 -4.29
C ASP A 367 23.38 4.20 -5.57
N PHE A 368 22.41 4.10 -6.50
CA PHE A 368 22.41 4.89 -7.72
C PHE A 368 22.45 6.39 -7.41
N LYS A 369 23.34 7.11 -8.10
CA LYS A 369 23.43 8.57 -8.06
C LYS A 369 23.32 9.13 -9.47
N PRO A 370 22.32 9.97 -9.77
CA PRO A 370 22.20 10.62 -11.07
C PRO A 370 23.29 11.68 -11.25
N ALA A 371 23.67 11.94 -12.49
CA ALA A 371 24.72 12.88 -12.85
C ALA A 371 24.45 14.32 -12.35
N GLY A 372 23.19 14.74 -12.36
CA GLY A 372 22.77 16.08 -11.97
C GLY A 372 22.74 16.35 -10.46
N LEU A 373 23.01 15.35 -9.61
CA LEU A 373 22.98 15.51 -8.15
C LEU A 373 24.24 16.17 -7.56
N GLY A 374 25.25 16.46 -8.39
CA GLY A 374 26.48 17.18 -8.00
C GLY A 374 26.66 18.56 -8.65
N THR A 375 25.79 18.92 -9.59
CA THR A 375 25.81 20.25 -10.24
C THR A 375 24.89 21.17 -9.45
N SER A 376 25.42 21.82 -8.42
CA SER A 376 24.74 22.98 -7.83
C SER A 376 24.53 24.01 -8.93
N CYS A 377 23.26 24.31 -9.25
CA CYS A 377 22.91 25.44 -10.11
C CYS A 377 23.34 26.77 -9.49
#